data_AF-R4T544-F1
#
_entry.id   AF-R4T544-F1
#
_cell.length_a   1.000
_cell.length_b   1.000
_cell.length_c   1.000
_cell.angle_alpha   90.00
_cell.angle_beta   90.00
_cell.angle_gamma   90.00
#
_symmetry.space_group_name_H-M   'P 1'
#
loop_
_entity.id
_entity.type
_entity.pdbx_description
1 polymer ?
#
loop_
_entity_poly.entity_id
_entity_poly.type
_entity_poly.pdbx_seq_one_letter_code
_entity_poly.pdbx_strand_id
1 'polypeptide(L)'
;MTVAVGVLVRCVPGSPGDARTALERSGLAVRLGDGSGPYGDSRYVCRVEDLPEGDPCTGHRDGASFWKVWRTGLDPVAWRESGTQDGPAAVRVCPGGLVGFVFGPKTAQMPVAPEQVVTTPGWLPPRC
;
A
#
# COMPACT_ATOMS: atom_id res chain seq x y z
N MET A 1 6.17 -18.40 -16.09
CA MET A 1 7.05 -17.24 -15.81
C MET A 1 6.91 -16.90 -14.34
N THR A 2 7.94 -17.15 -13.54
CA THR A 2 7.98 -16.77 -12.13
C THR A 2 8.31 -15.28 -12.08
N VAL A 3 7.31 -14.43 -11.82
CA VAL A 3 7.56 -13.02 -11.54
C VAL A 3 8.36 -12.99 -10.24
N ALA A 4 9.61 -12.52 -10.32
CA ALA A 4 10.38 -12.25 -9.12
C ALA A 4 9.59 -11.26 -8.26
N VAL A 5 9.31 -11.63 -7.01
CA VAL A 5 8.68 -10.73 -6.04
C VAL A 5 9.67 -9.61 -5.75
N GLY A 6 9.56 -8.51 -6.50
CA GLY A 6 10.40 -7.33 -6.36
C GLY A 6 9.77 -6.30 -5.42
N VAL A 7 10.60 -5.59 -4.66
CA VAL A 7 10.17 -4.43 -3.87
C VAL A 7 10.44 -3.17 -4.68
N LEU A 8 9.40 -2.38 -4.95
CA LEU A 8 9.53 -1.06 -5.56
C LEU A 8 9.51 0.01 -4.47
N VAL A 9 10.55 0.84 -4.45
CA VAL A 9 10.67 1.97 -3.52
C VAL A 9 10.55 3.28 -4.29
N ARG A 10 9.76 4.22 -3.78
CA ARG A 10 9.54 5.55 -4.35
C ARG A 10 9.54 6.60 -3.26
N CYS A 11 10.27 7.69 -3.48
CA CYS A 11 10.17 8.88 -2.64
C CYS A 11 9.03 9.75 -3.14
N VAL A 12 8.08 10.06 -2.26
CA VAL A 12 6.97 10.96 -2.56
C VAL A 12 7.26 12.30 -1.91
N PRO A 13 7.49 13.38 -2.68
CA PRO A 13 7.78 14.69 -2.10
C PRO A 13 6.54 15.30 -1.42
N GLY A 14 6.79 16.11 -0.39
CA GLY A 14 5.76 16.86 0.33
C GLY A 14 5.02 16.05 1.40
N SER A 15 3.78 16.45 1.68
CA SER A 15 2.90 15.77 2.63
C SER A 15 1.72 15.16 1.87
N PRO A 16 1.72 13.83 1.60
CA PRO A 16 0.64 13.19 0.88
C PRO A 16 -0.66 13.13 1.68
N GLY A 17 -0.60 13.29 3.01
CA GLY A 17 -1.75 13.23 3.90
C GLY A 17 -2.20 11.79 4.18
N ASP A 18 -2.38 10.99 3.14
CA ASP A 18 -2.80 9.58 3.22
C ASP A 18 -2.02 8.65 2.27
N ALA A 19 -2.14 7.34 2.49
CA ALA A 19 -1.42 6.32 1.76
C ALA A 19 -1.83 6.21 0.29
N ARG A 20 -3.11 6.40 -0.03
CA ARG A 20 -3.57 6.37 -1.42
C ARG A 20 -2.94 7.51 -2.20
N THR A 21 -3.01 8.72 -1.66
CA THR A 21 -2.40 9.90 -2.26
C THR A 21 -0.87 9.74 -2.40
N ALA A 22 -0.21 9.08 -1.43
CA ALA A 22 1.21 8.74 -1.55
C ALA A 22 1.47 7.79 -2.73
N LEU A 23 0.66 6.75 -2.88
CA LEU A 23 0.77 5.79 -3.98
C LEU A 23 0.51 6.44 -5.35
N GLU A 24 -0.55 7.25 -5.47
CA GLU A 24 -0.88 7.98 -6.71
C GLU A 24 0.25 8.95 -7.12
N ARG A 25 0.94 9.55 -6.15
CA ARG A 25 2.08 10.47 -6.38
C ARG A 25 3.43 9.78 -6.51
N SER A 26 3.49 8.45 -6.38
CA SER A 26 4.75 7.69 -6.43
C SER A 26 5.37 7.63 -7.83
N GLY A 27 4.61 8.02 -8.85
CA GLY A 27 5.00 7.87 -10.25
C GLY A 27 4.84 6.45 -10.79
N LEU A 28 4.31 5.52 -9.99
CA LEU A 28 3.88 4.21 -10.47
C LEU A 28 2.58 4.31 -11.27
N ALA A 29 2.37 3.40 -12.20
CA ALA A 29 1.11 3.22 -12.90
C ALA A 29 0.07 2.62 -11.93
N VAL A 30 -0.72 3.50 -11.30
CA VAL A 30 -1.77 3.11 -10.35
C VAL A 30 -3.13 3.16 -11.05
N ARG A 31 -3.92 2.09 -10.92
CA ARG A 31 -5.30 2.06 -11.38
C ARG A 31 -6.23 1.82 -10.20
N LEU A 32 -7.29 2.62 -10.15
CA LEU A 32 -8.33 2.51 -9.14
C LEU A 32 -9.54 1.73 -9.68
N GLY A 33 -10.31 1.19 -8.75
CA GLY A 33 -11.62 0.63 -9.03
C GLY A 33 -12.61 1.62 -9.63
N ASP A 34 -13.59 1.12 -10.37
CA ASP A 34 -14.72 1.92 -10.86
C ASP A 34 -15.93 1.94 -9.90
N GLY A 35 -15.92 1.09 -8.87
CA GLY A 35 -16.98 1.01 -7.86
C GLY A 35 -18.23 0.26 -8.29
N SER A 36 -18.20 -0.44 -9.43
CA SER A 36 -19.32 -1.25 -9.93
C SER A 36 -19.53 -2.56 -9.15
N GLY A 37 -18.62 -2.90 -8.24
CA GLY A 37 -18.59 -4.14 -7.49
C GLY A 37 -19.48 -4.15 -6.25
N PRO A 38 -19.69 -5.34 -5.66
CA PRO A 38 -20.72 -5.57 -4.65
C PRO A 38 -20.54 -4.79 -3.33
N TYR A 39 -19.31 -4.37 -3.02
CA TYR A 39 -19.03 -3.57 -1.82
C TYR A 39 -19.11 -2.06 -2.06
N GLY A 40 -19.39 -1.61 -3.29
CA GLY A 40 -19.46 -0.19 -3.65
C GLY A 40 -18.17 0.58 -3.36
N ASP A 41 -17.05 -0.12 -3.11
CA ASP A 41 -15.76 0.49 -2.83
C ASP A 41 -15.19 1.05 -4.14
N SER A 42 -15.65 2.24 -4.47
CA SER A 42 -15.29 2.99 -5.68
C SER A 42 -13.87 3.53 -5.67
N ARG A 43 -13.06 3.21 -4.64
CA ARG A 43 -11.74 3.84 -4.46
C ARG A 43 -10.66 2.88 -3.98
N TYR A 44 -10.86 1.57 -4.08
CA TYR A 44 -9.79 0.61 -3.87
C TYR A 44 -8.73 0.71 -4.98
N VAL A 45 -7.50 0.38 -4.64
CA VAL A 45 -6.41 0.24 -5.59
C VAL A 45 -6.56 -1.13 -6.26
N CYS A 46 -6.86 -1.16 -7.56
CA CYS A 46 -7.00 -2.42 -8.29
C CYS A 46 -5.66 -2.90 -8.85
N ARG A 47 -4.88 -2.00 -9.47
CA ARG A 47 -3.59 -2.35 -10.06
C ARG A 47 -2.50 -1.36 -9.72
N VAL A 48 -1.28 -1.88 -9.60
CA VAL A 48 -0.04 -1.10 -9.51
C VAL A 48 0.97 -1.74 -10.46
N GLU A 49 1.53 -0.98 -11.41
CA GLU A 49 2.43 -1.49 -12.46
C GLU A 49 1.82 -2.70 -13.21
N ASP A 50 0.53 -2.58 -13.55
CA ASP A 50 -0.27 -3.63 -14.20
C ASP A 50 -0.42 -4.95 -13.42
N LEU A 51 -0.03 -4.99 -12.15
CA LEU A 51 -0.26 -6.14 -11.26
C LEU A 51 -1.49 -5.94 -10.36
N PRO A 52 -2.32 -6.98 -10.15
CA PRO A 52 -2.32 -8.23 -10.89
C PRO A 52 -2.76 -8.03 -12.35
N GLU A 53 -2.21 -8.84 -13.25
CA GLU A 53 -2.57 -8.77 -14.66
C GLU A 53 -4.05 -9.13 -14.87
N GLY A 54 -4.74 -8.35 -15.71
CA GLY A 54 -6.11 -8.67 -16.12
C GLY A 54 -7.22 -8.38 -15.10
N ASP A 55 -6.93 -7.70 -13.98
CA ASP A 55 -8.00 -7.25 -13.08
C ASP A 55 -8.91 -6.21 -13.78
N PRO A 56 -10.22 -6.49 -13.91
CA PRO A 56 -11.17 -5.60 -14.57
C PRO A 56 -11.47 -4.34 -13.76
N CYS A 57 -10.93 -4.23 -12.55
CA CYS A 57 -11.10 -3.11 -11.63
C CYS A 57 -12.55 -2.88 -11.17
N THR A 58 -13.40 -3.92 -11.23
CA THR A 58 -14.83 -3.77 -10.88
C THR A 58 -15.08 -3.51 -9.40
N GLY A 59 -14.23 -4.01 -8.49
CA GLY A 59 -14.48 -3.86 -7.04
C GLY A 59 -13.86 -4.98 -6.23
N HIS A 60 -13.74 -4.75 -4.92
CA HIS A 60 -13.42 -5.81 -3.98
C HIS A 60 -14.47 -6.93 -4.03
N ARG A 61 -14.05 -8.16 -3.73
CA ARG A 61 -14.90 -9.35 -3.59
C ARG A 61 -14.39 -10.14 -2.40
N ASP A 62 -15.29 -10.70 -1.59
CA ASP A 62 -14.89 -11.54 -0.47
C ASP A 62 -14.03 -12.72 -0.95
N GLY A 63 -12.93 -12.96 -0.23
CA GLY A 63 -11.97 -14.02 -0.54
C GLY A 63 -11.00 -13.72 -1.69
N ALA A 64 -11.18 -12.63 -2.44
CA ALA A 64 -10.23 -12.24 -3.48
C ALA A 64 -8.94 -11.65 -2.88
N SER A 65 -7.84 -11.76 -3.64
CA SER A 65 -6.62 -11.02 -3.32
C SER A 65 -6.81 -9.53 -3.57
N PHE A 66 -6.14 -8.69 -2.79
CA PHE A 66 -6.23 -7.23 -2.88
C PHE A 66 -4.90 -6.57 -2.50
N TRP A 67 -4.76 -5.29 -2.84
CA TRP A 67 -3.64 -4.47 -2.38
C TRP A 67 -3.83 -4.07 -0.92
N LYS A 68 -3.11 -4.74 -0.03
CA LYS A 68 -3.08 -4.45 1.40
C LYS A 68 -2.08 -3.35 1.71
N VAL A 69 -2.51 -2.37 2.50
CA VAL A 69 -1.67 -1.26 2.96
C VAL A 69 -1.06 -1.56 4.33
N TRP A 70 0.21 -1.20 4.48
CA TRP A 70 1.01 -1.40 5.68
C TRP A 70 1.60 -0.08 6.15
N ARG A 71 1.58 0.14 7.46
CA ARG A 71 2.22 1.31 8.09
C ARG A 71 3.37 0.86 8.97
N THR A 72 4.35 1.73 9.17
CA THR A 72 5.45 1.45 10.09
C THR A 72 5.06 1.84 11.51
N GLY A 73 5.21 0.92 12.47
CA GLY A 73 5.09 1.18 13.91
C GLY A 73 6.42 1.63 14.52
N LEU A 74 6.38 2.25 15.69
CA LEU A 74 7.55 2.86 16.34
C LEU A 74 8.26 2.00 17.39
N ASP A 75 7.60 0.98 17.94
CA ASP A 75 8.18 0.11 18.97
C ASP A 75 7.63 -1.34 18.89
N PRO A 76 8.45 -2.33 18.48
CA PRO A 76 9.67 -2.13 17.68
C PRO A 76 9.32 -1.46 16.33
N VAL A 77 10.34 -0.96 15.62
CA VAL A 77 10.18 -0.49 14.23
C VAL A 77 9.83 -1.69 13.36
N ALA A 78 8.55 -1.82 13.00
CA ALA A 78 8.02 -2.98 12.29
C ALA A 78 6.81 -2.60 11.44
N TRP A 79 6.54 -3.39 10.40
CA TRP A 79 5.30 -3.29 9.65
C TRP A 79 4.10 -3.67 10.52
N ARG A 80 3.06 -2.85 10.45
CA ARG A 80 1.77 -3.07 11.08
C ARG A 80 0.69 -2.99 10.01
N GLU A 81 -0.29 -3.87 10.10
CA GLU A 81 -1.50 -3.72 9.29
C GLU A 81 -2.13 -2.36 9.58
N SER A 82 -2.74 -1.75 8.56
CA SER A 82 -3.41 -0.46 8.77
C SER A 82 -4.49 -0.52 9.83
N GLY A 83 -5.14 -1.69 10.00
CA GLY A 83 -6.29 -1.87 10.89
C GLY A 83 -7.50 -1.02 10.48
N THR A 84 -7.43 -0.32 9.35
CA THR A 84 -8.50 0.50 8.82
C THR A 84 -9.46 -0.39 8.04
N GLN A 85 -10.75 -0.37 8.39
CA GLN A 85 -11.78 -0.98 7.57
C GLN A 85 -12.02 -0.17 6.27
N ASP A 86 -11.49 1.06 6.20
CA ASP A 86 -11.73 2.06 5.15
C ASP A 86 -10.60 2.16 4.10
N GLY A 87 -9.76 1.12 3.97
CA GLY A 87 -8.74 1.04 2.92
C GLY A 87 -7.57 2.04 3.06
N PRO A 88 -6.76 2.24 1.98
CA PRO A 88 -5.56 3.07 2.01
C PRO A 88 -5.80 4.58 2.21
N ALA A 89 -6.94 5.11 1.77
CA ALA A 89 -7.25 6.53 1.95
C ALA A 89 -7.48 6.91 3.43
N ALA A 90 -7.78 5.93 4.29
CA ALA A 90 -7.90 6.13 5.73
C ALA A 90 -6.58 6.01 6.50
N VAL A 91 -5.50 5.60 5.83
CA VAL A 91 -4.18 5.46 6.45
C VAL A 91 -3.42 6.77 6.29
N ARG A 92 -3.31 7.54 7.39
CA ARG A 92 -2.50 8.76 7.38
C ARG A 92 -1.04 8.47 7.11
N VAL A 93 -0.41 9.31 6.31
CA VAL A 93 1.02 9.25 5.99
C VAL A 93 1.63 10.63 6.18
N CYS A 94 2.63 10.70 7.06
CA CYS A 94 3.37 11.92 7.32
C CYS A 94 4.59 12.11 6.43
N PRO A 95 5.06 13.36 6.30
CA PRO A 95 6.39 13.64 5.79
C PRO A 95 7.45 12.79 6.49
N GLY A 96 8.31 12.13 5.72
CA GLY A 96 9.33 11.21 6.24
C GLY A 96 8.81 9.85 6.70
N GLY A 97 7.51 9.58 6.54
CA GLY A 97 6.88 8.31 6.86
C GLY A 97 7.11 7.25 5.78
N LEU A 98 7.00 5.99 6.20
CA LEU A 98 7.08 4.82 5.34
C LEU A 98 5.75 4.08 5.33
N VAL A 99 5.19 3.91 4.13
CA VAL A 99 3.98 3.15 3.85
C VAL A 99 4.29 2.12 2.79
N GLY A 100 3.71 0.93 2.91
CA GLY A 100 3.94 -0.17 1.99
C GLY A 100 2.63 -0.75 1.45
N PHE A 101 2.71 -1.35 0.26
CA PHE A 101 1.60 -1.99 -0.42
C PHE A 101 2.00 -3.40 -0.84
N VAL A 102 1.15 -4.38 -0.54
CA VAL A 102 1.36 -5.78 -0.91
C VAL A 102 0.10 -6.33 -1.53
N PHE A 103 0.21 -6.90 -2.72
CA PHE A 103 -0.88 -7.64 -3.34
C PHE A 103 -0.91 -9.08 -2.81
N GLY A 104 -2.08 -9.56 -2.39
CA GLY A 104 -2.27 -10.95 -2.01
C GLY A 104 -3.54 -11.20 -1.22
N PRO A 105 -3.70 -12.39 -0.63
CA PRO A 105 -4.84 -12.69 0.24
C PRO A 105 -4.83 -11.81 1.49
N LYS A 106 -5.92 -11.83 2.27
CA LYS A 106 -6.03 -11.10 3.55
C LYS A 106 -4.84 -11.34 4.50
N THR A 107 -4.25 -12.53 4.47
CA THR A 107 -3.09 -12.97 5.26
C THR A 107 -1.74 -12.61 4.66
N ALA A 108 -1.69 -11.99 3.48
CA ALA A 108 -0.44 -11.50 2.89
C ALA A 108 0.31 -10.64 3.90
N GLN A 109 1.63 -10.78 3.94
CA GLN A 109 2.55 -10.06 4.81
C GLN A 109 3.53 -9.23 3.97
N MET A 110 4.12 -8.19 4.56
CA MET A 110 5.22 -7.49 3.92
C MET A 110 6.44 -8.41 3.79
N PRO A 111 7.02 -8.61 2.59
CA PRO A 111 8.11 -9.54 2.39
C PRO A 111 9.47 -9.02 2.88
N VAL A 112 9.56 -7.74 3.22
CA VAL A 112 10.77 -7.07 3.72
C VAL A 112 10.47 -6.31 5.00
N ALA A 113 11.46 -6.15 5.87
CA ALA A 113 11.37 -5.34 7.08
C ALA A 113 11.59 -3.84 6.76
N PRO A 114 11.07 -2.90 7.57
CA PRO A 114 11.23 -1.46 7.33
C PRO A 114 12.70 -1.02 7.19
N GLU A 115 13.59 -1.60 7.98
CA GLU A 115 15.04 -1.33 7.98
C GLU A 115 15.75 -1.78 6.70
N GLN A 116 15.15 -2.70 5.94
CA GLN A 116 15.65 -3.09 4.62
C GLN A 116 15.24 -2.07 3.54
N VAL A 117 14.25 -1.22 3.81
CA VAL A 117 13.73 -0.20 2.88
C VAL A 117 14.32 1.16 3.18
N VAL A 118 14.36 1.57 4.46
CA VAL A 118 14.92 2.84 4.89
C VAL A 118 16.31 2.60 5.48
N THR A 119 17.33 2.83 4.67
CA THR A 119 18.73 2.58 5.03
C THR A 119 19.40 3.75 5.76
N THR A 120 18.67 4.86 5.98
CA THR A 120 19.17 6.03 6.70
C THR A 120 19.44 5.67 8.17
N PRO A 121 20.69 5.81 8.67
CA PRO A 121 21.00 5.48 10.05
C PRO A 121 20.14 6.28 11.05
N GLY A 122 19.57 5.60 12.04
CA GLY A 122 18.76 6.23 13.08
C GLY A 122 17.40 6.75 12.63
N TRP A 123 16.93 6.42 11.43
CA TRP A 123 15.58 6.76 11.01
C TRP A 123 14.55 6.11 11.94
N LEU A 124 13.55 6.90 12.32
CA LEU A 124 12.36 6.47 13.06
C LEU A 124 11.12 6.97 12.33
N PRO A 125 10.02 6.19 12.32
CA PRO A 125 8.76 6.67 11.76
C PRO A 125 8.29 7.97 12.45
N PRO A 126 7.74 8.94 11.71
CA PRO A 126 7.14 10.13 12.30
C PRO A 126 5.93 9.77 13.17
N ARG A 127 5.64 10.60 14.19
CA ARG A 127 4.63 10.36 15.25
C ARG A 127 3.21 10.88 14.97
N CYS A 128 2.83 11.02 13.70
CA CYS A 128 1.42 11.20 13.39
C CYS A 128 0.70 9.84 13.26
#